data_AF-A0A0Q6WIB8-F1
#
_entry.id   AF-A0A0Q6WIB8-F1
#
_cell.length_a   1.000
_cell.length_b   1.000
_cell.length_c   1.000
_cell.angle_alpha   90.00
_cell.angle_beta   90.00
_cell.angle_gamma   90.00
#
_symmetry.space_group_name_H-M   'P 1'
#
loop_
_entity.id
_entity.type
_entity.pdbx_description
1 polymer ?
#
loop_
_entity_poly.entity_id
_entity_poly.type
_entity_poly.pdbx_seq_one_letter_code
_entity_poly.pdbx_strand_id
1 'polypeptide(L)'
;MAFVVGWVLVLLLLALWSSLVWAVQSFLTGLLAHAGSVGSGGWSLPESLRDWLPAAVADWLVSTVETLSPQLQSLARALPSLAGGVTVLAWVVWLLGAVALFILGLAIHVGVALWRKSKASTSPPATTIP
;
A
#
# COMPACT_ATOMS: atom_id res chain seq x y z
N MET A 1 8.27 5.53 -31.51
CA MET A 1 8.62 4.33 -30.73
C MET A 1 9.10 4.67 -29.33
N ALA A 2 10.18 5.46 -29.15
CA ALA A 2 10.69 5.80 -27.81
C ALA A 2 9.65 6.40 -26.84
N PHE A 3 8.78 7.30 -27.31
CA PHE A 3 7.68 7.86 -26.51
C PHE A 3 6.65 6.82 -26.06
N VAL A 4 6.31 5.87 -26.96
CA VAL A 4 5.36 4.79 -26.67
C VAL A 4 5.96 3.83 -25.64
N VAL A 5 7.22 3.43 -25.80
CA VAL A 5 7.93 2.56 -24.85
C VAL A 5 8.03 3.21 -23.47
N GLY A 6 8.31 4.51 -23.41
CA GLY A 6 8.34 5.26 -22.16
C GLY A 6 6.99 5.27 -21.43
N TRP A 7 5.89 5.51 -22.16
CA TRP A 7 4.54 5.45 -21.58
C TRP A 7 4.15 4.02 -21.15
N VAL A 8 4.46 3.01 -21.96
CA VAL A 8 4.20 1.60 -21.59
C VAL A 8 4.91 1.23 -20.30
N LEU A 9 6.18 1.63 -20.13
CA LEU A 9 6.93 1.39 -18.91
C LEU A 9 6.28 2.10 -17.70
N VAL A 10 5.88 3.36 -17.85
CA VAL A 10 5.20 4.14 -16.79
C VAL A 10 3.86 3.49 -16.42
N LEU A 11 3.08 3.02 -17.40
CA LEU A 11 1.81 2.34 -17.17
C LEU A 11 2.01 0.99 -16.46
N LEU A 12 3.04 0.22 -16.82
CA LEU A 12 3.39 -1.02 -16.13
C LEU A 12 3.82 -0.76 -14.68
N LEU A 13 4.63 0.27 -14.44
CA LEU A 13 5.02 0.67 -13.10
C LEU A 13 3.82 1.16 -12.29
N LEU A 14 2.90 1.90 -12.91
CA LEU A 14 1.67 2.37 -12.27
C LEU A 14 0.74 1.21 -11.94
N ALA A 15 0.62 0.22 -12.82
CA ALA A 15 -0.15 -1.00 -12.59
C ALA A 15 0.44 -1.81 -11.43
N LEU A 16 1.77 -1.99 -11.42
CA LEU A 16 2.48 -2.67 -10.33
C LEU A 16 2.31 -1.92 -9.00
N TRP A 17 2.50 -0.60 -9.00
CA TRP A 17 2.33 0.26 -7.83
C TRP A 17 0.90 0.19 -7.28
N SER A 18 -0.09 0.32 -8.16
CA SER A 18 -1.50 0.21 -7.77
C SER A 18 -1.79 -1.16 -7.18
N SER A 19 -1.29 -2.23 -7.81
CA SER A 19 -1.48 -3.60 -7.33
C SER A 19 -0.90 -3.77 -5.92
N LEU A 20 0.29 -3.21 -5.65
CA LEU A 20 0.92 -3.27 -4.33
C LEU A 20 0.12 -2.51 -3.27
N VAL A 21 -0.33 -1.28 -3.55
CA VAL A 21 -1.11 -0.48 -2.59
C VAL A 21 -2.42 -1.18 -2.24
N TRP A 22 -3.16 -1.66 -3.24
CA TRP A 22 -4.44 -2.34 -3.01
C TRP A 22 -4.26 -3.72 -2.36
N ALA A 23 -3.17 -4.45 -2.66
CA ALA A 23 -2.85 -5.70 -1.99
C ALA A 23 -2.58 -5.49 -0.50
N VAL A 24 -1.77 -4.48 -0.15
CA VAL A 24 -1.48 -4.12 1.24
C VAL A 24 -2.75 -3.66 1.96
N GLN A 25 -3.58 -2.83 1.34
CA GLN A 25 -4.86 -2.40 1.93
C GLN A 25 -5.80 -3.60 2.17
N SER A 26 -5.95 -4.49 1.19
CA SER A 26 -6.79 -5.69 1.33
C SER A 26 -6.29 -6.61 2.44
N PHE A 27 -4.97 -6.76 2.55
CA PHE A 27 -4.35 -7.50 3.63
C PHE A 27 -4.61 -6.86 5.00
N LEU A 28 -4.40 -5.54 5.14
CA LEU A 28 -4.64 -4.80 6.38
C LEU A 28 -6.12 -4.84 6.80
N THR A 29 -7.03 -4.61 5.86
CA THR A 29 -8.48 -4.68 6.12
C THR A 29 -8.92 -6.09 6.49
N GLY A 30 -8.37 -7.12 5.84
CA GLY A 30 -8.56 -8.52 6.22
C GLY A 30 -8.06 -8.82 7.63
N LEU A 31 -6.88 -8.32 8.00
CA LEU A 31 -6.33 -8.48 9.35
C LEU A 31 -7.22 -7.80 10.40
N LEU A 32 -7.70 -6.59 10.12
CA LEU A 32 -8.62 -5.86 11.01
C LEU A 32 -9.98 -6.54 11.13
N ALA A 33 -10.50 -7.14 10.07
CA ALA A 33 -11.76 -7.89 10.11
C ALA A 33 -11.67 -9.11 11.05
N HIS A 34 -10.55 -9.82 11.04
CA HIS A 34 -10.29 -10.93 11.97
C HIS A 34 -10.02 -10.43 13.40
N ALA A 35 -9.40 -9.26 13.59
CA ALA A 35 -9.27 -8.66 14.91
C ALA A 35 -10.65 -8.26 15.49
N GLY A 36 -11.60 -7.84 14.64
CA GLY A 36 -12.97 -7.53 15.03
C GLY A 36 -13.75 -8.74 15.59
N SER A 37 -13.52 -9.95 15.04
CA SER A 37 -14.17 -11.17 15.56
C SER A 37 -13.64 -11.61 16.93
N VAL A 38 -12.44 -11.16 17.31
CA VAL A 38 -11.85 -11.45 18.63
C VAL A 38 -12.23 -10.39 19.68
N GLY A 39 -12.61 -9.18 19.26
CA GLY A 39 -12.93 -8.07 20.16
C GLY A 39 -14.40 -7.95 20.61
N SER A 40 -15.35 -8.59 19.91
CA SER A 40 -16.79 -8.46 20.20
C SER A 40 -17.38 -9.54 21.09
N GLY A 41 -16.75 -10.71 21.17
CA GLY A 41 -17.00 -11.69 22.22
C GLY A 41 -15.96 -11.47 23.31
N GLY A 42 -16.35 -11.50 24.59
CA GLY A 42 -15.37 -11.42 25.68
C GLY A 42 -14.17 -12.32 25.39
N TRP A 43 -12.96 -11.85 25.69
CA TRP A 43 -11.70 -12.58 25.46
C TRP A 43 -11.65 -13.84 26.34
N SER A 44 -12.52 -14.81 26.07
CA SER A 44 -12.56 -16.12 26.69
C SER A 44 -11.85 -17.08 25.75
N LEU A 45 -10.98 -17.92 26.31
CA LEU A 45 -10.42 -19.03 25.53
C LEU A 45 -11.55 -19.84 24.92
N PRO A 46 -11.49 -20.16 23.62
CA PRO A 46 -12.43 -21.09 23.00
C PRO A 46 -12.46 -22.40 23.80
N GLU A 47 -13.64 -22.98 23.96
CA GLU A 47 -13.85 -24.25 24.69
C GLU A 47 -12.88 -25.33 24.15
N SER A 48 -12.69 -25.36 22.82
CA SER A 48 -11.77 -26.28 22.12
C SER A 48 -10.29 -26.12 22.48
N LEU A 49 -9.87 -24.94 22.92
CA LEU A 49 -8.51 -24.71 23.43
C LEU A 49 -8.38 -25.06 24.91
N ARG A 50 -9.44 -24.87 25.70
CA ARG A 50 -9.44 -25.24 27.13
C ARG A 50 -9.30 -26.75 27.29
N ASP A 51 -9.94 -27.54 26.43
CA ASP A 51 -9.90 -29.00 26.48
C ASP A 51 -8.49 -29.58 26.22
N TRP A 52 -7.64 -28.84 25.50
CA TRP A 52 -6.28 -29.28 25.16
C TRP A 52 -5.20 -28.67 26.07
N LEU A 53 -5.52 -27.63 26.85
CA LEU A 53 -4.58 -26.96 27.74
C LEU A 53 -4.61 -27.53 29.17
N PRO A 54 -3.45 -27.78 29.80
CA PRO A 54 -3.39 -28.02 31.24
C PRO A 54 -3.96 -26.83 32.01
N ALA A 55 -4.70 -27.10 33.10
CA ALA A 55 -5.40 -26.07 33.88
C ALA A 55 -4.51 -24.88 34.28
N ALA A 56 -3.26 -25.13 34.68
CA ALA A 56 -2.30 -24.08 35.03
C ALA A 56 -1.99 -23.11 33.87
N VAL A 57 -1.98 -23.61 32.63
CA VAL A 57 -1.74 -22.79 31.43
C VAL A 57 -3.00 -21.97 31.10
N ALA A 58 -4.19 -22.53 31.31
CA ALA A 58 -5.45 -21.82 31.13
C ALA A 58 -5.59 -20.65 32.12
N ASP A 59 -5.30 -20.86 33.40
CA ASP A 59 -5.35 -19.82 34.43
C ASP A 59 -4.32 -18.71 34.19
N TRP A 60 -3.11 -19.07 33.74
CA TRP A 60 -2.09 -18.09 33.34
C TRP A 60 -2.55 -17.27 32.12
N LEU A 61 -3.19 -17.89 31.13
CA LEU A 61 -3.73 -17.18 29.97
C LEU A 61 -4.86 -16.22 30.37
N VAL A 62 -5.81 -16.67 31.20
CA VAL A 62 -6.93 -15.85 31.67
C VAL A 62 -6.44 -14.64 32.45
N SER A 63 -5.51 -14.83 33.40
CA SER A 63 -4.94 -13.71 34.17
C SER A 63 -4.17 -12.72 33.29
N THR A 64 -3.43 -13.22 32.29
CA THR A 64 -2.74 -12.36 31.31
C THR A 64 -3.74 -11.56 30.48
N VAL A 65 -4.81 -12.20 30.02
CA VAL A 65 -5.89 -11.54 29.26
C VAL A 65 -6.62 -10.51 30.11
N GLU A 66 -6.92 -10.80 31.38
CA GLU A 66 -7.54 -9.84 32.30
C GLU A 66 -6.64 -8.62 32.54
N THR A 67 -5.33 -8.85 32.72
CA THR A 67 -4.33 -7.78 32.87
C THR A 67 -4.28 -6.88 31.64
N LEU A 68 -4.38 -7.48 30.45
CA LEU A 68 -4.35 -6.76 29.17
C LEU A 68 -5.71 -6.27 28.68
N SER A 69 -6.81 -6.72 29.29
CA SER A 69 -8.19 -6.40 28.92
C SER A 69 -8.45 -4.91 28.69
N PRO A 70 -8.02 -3.97 29.56
CA PRO A 70 -8.21 -2.54 29.30
C PRO A 70 -7.46 -2.03 28.06
N GLN A 71 -6.27 -2.55 27.77
CA GLN A 71 -5.51 -2.20 26.55
C GLN A 71 -6.14 -2.82 25.30
N LEU A 72 -6.65 -4.04 25.41
CA LEU A 72 -7.37 -4.71 24.33
C LEU A 72 -8.69 -3.99 24.02
N GLN A 73 -9.41 -3.51 25.03
CA GLN A 73 -10.64 -2.73 24.86
C GLN A 73 -10.39 -1.34 24.27
N SER A 74 -9.27 -0.68 24.61
CA SER A 74 -8.91 0.60 23.99
C SER A 74 -8.55 0.40 22.51
N LEU A 75 -7.83 -0.67 22.19
CA LEU A 75 -7.52 -1.06 20.81
C LEU A 75 -8.79 -1.42 20.02
N ALA A 76 -9.72 -2.18 20.64
CA ALA A 76 -11.01 -2.52 20.05
C ALA A 76 -11.90 -1.30 19.76
N ARG A 77 -11.84 -0.27 20.62
CA ARG A 77 -12.51 1.02 20.36
C ARG A 77 -11.86 1.82 19.24
N ALA A 78 -10.55 1.68 19.03
CA ALA A 78 -9.84 2.35 17.95
C ALA A 78 -10.00 1.62 16.60
N LEU A 79 -10.25 0.32 16.59
CA LEU A 79 -10.39 -0.51 15.39
C LEU A 79 -11.30 0.10 14.28
N PRO A 80 -12.51 0.63 14.59
CA PRO A 80 -13.37 1.25 13.58
C PRO A 80 -12.77 2.51 12.95
N SER A 81 -12.06 3.35 13.72
CA SER A 81 -11.40 4.54 13.17
C SER A 81 -10.15 4.17 12.37
N LEU A 82 -9.44 3.11 12.75
CA LEU A 82 -8.33 2.55 11.97
C LEU A 82 -8.81 1.96 10.63
N ALA A 83 -9.96 1.27 10.60
CA ALA A 83 -10.49 0.68 9.37
C ALA A 83 -10.78 1.76 8.30
N GLY A 84 -11.39 2.89 8.70
CA GLY A 84 -11.57 4.05 7.82
C GLY A 84 -10.24 4.71 7.45
N GLY A 85 -9.32 4.85 8.42
CA GLY A 85 -8.00 5.46 8.22
C GLY A 85 -7.11 4.70 7.24
N VAL A 86 -7.13 3.37 7.23
CA VAL A 86 -6.35 2.53 6.31
C VAL A 86 -6.74 2.80 4.85
N THR A 87 -8.04 2.98 4.58
CA THR A 87 -8.53 3.29 3.23
C THR A 87 -8.10 4.69 2.79
N VAL A 88 -8.24 5.69 3.68
CA VAL A 88 -7.79 7.06 3.40
C VAL A 88 -6.29 7.10 3.13
N LEU A 89 -5.49 6.40 3.95
CA LEU A 89 -4.05 6.32 3.78
C LEU A 89 -3.67 5.64 2.47
N ALA A 90 -4.37 4.57 2.07
CA ALA A 90 -4.18 3.90 0.79
C ALA A 90 -4.43 4.87 -0.38
N TRP A 91 -5.51 5.67 -0.33
CA TRP A 91 -5.76 6.72 -1.33
C TRP A 91 -4.64 7.74 -1.40
N VAL A 92 -4.16 8.25 -0.26
CA VAL A 92 -3.07 9.25 -0.21
C VAL A 92 -1.79 8.68 -0.80
N VAL A 93 -1.37 7.48 -0.37
CA VAL A 93 -0.16 6.81 -0.86
C VAL A 93 -0.27 6.50 -2.35
N TRP A 94 -1.43 6.01 -2.79
CA TRP A 94 -1.69 5.73 -4.19
C TRP A 94 -1.54 7.00 -5.04
N LEU A 95 -2.20 8.10 -4.63
CA LEU A 95 -2.19 9.38 -5.37
C LEU A 95 -0.77 9.96 -5.45
N LEU A 96 0.00 9.89 -4.37
CA LEU A 96 1.38 10.36 -4.32
C LEU A 96 2.26 9.61 -5.33
N GLY A 97 2.16 8.28 -5.35
CA GLY A 97 2.91 7.45 -6.30
C GLY A 97 2.44 7.64 -7.74
N ALA A 98 1.13 7.78 -7.98
CA ALA A 98 0.59 8.04 -9.31
C ALA A 98 1.10 9.37 -9.88
N VAL A 99 1.09 10.45 -9.07
CA VAL A 99 1.64 11.75 -9.47
C VAL A 99 3.14 11.66 -9.75
N ALA A 100 3.91 10.99 -8.88
CA ALA A 100 5.35 10.82 -9.08
C ALA A 100 5.67 10.07 -10.39
N LEU A 101 4.95 8.98 -10.69
CA LEU A 101 5.11 8.21 -11.92
C LEU A 101 4.71 9.02 -13.16
N PHE A 102 3.66 9.83 -13.06
CA PHE A 102 3.23 10.69 -14.15
C PHE A 102 4.28 11.78 -14.46
N ILE A 103 4.83 12.41 -13.42
CA ILE A 103 5.94 13.37 -13.55
C ILE A 103 7.15 12.70 -14.21
N LEU A 104 7.48 11.46 -13.82
CA LEU A 104 8.56 10.70 -14.43
C LEU A 104 8.33 10.46 -15.92
N GLY A 105 7.12 10.08 -16.33
CA GLY A 105 6.74 9.93 -17.73
C GLY A 105 6.89 11.22 -18.54
N LEU A 106 6.50 12.35 -17.94
CA LEU A 106 6.63 13.67 -18.55
C LEU A 106 8.11 14.09 -18.68
N ALA A 107 8.92 13.84 -17.64
CA ALA A 107 10.34 14.13 -17.65
C ALA A 107 11.09 13.36 -18.75
N ILE A 108 10.75 12.07 -18.95
CA ILE A 108 11.29 11.26 -20.05
C ILE A 108 10.93 11.89 -21.41
N HIS A 109 9.68 12.36 -21.58
CA HIS A 109 9.24 12.99 -22.83
C HIS A 109 9.99 14.29 -23.12
N VAL A 110 10.11 15.17 -22.12
CA VAL A 110 10.83 16.44 -22.25
C VAL A 110 12.30 16.17 -22.56
N GLY A 111 12.94 15.23 -21.88
CA GLY A 111 14.34 14.85 -22.15
C GLY A 111 14.56 14.37 -23.58
N VAL A 112 13.69 13.50 -24.09
CA VAL A 112 13.77 13.02 -25.48
C VAL A 112 13.51 14.16 -26.48
N ALA A 113 12.58 15.06 -26.21
CA ALA A 113 12.29 16.20 -27.06
C ALA A 113 13.47 17.18 -27.13
N LEU A 114 14.08 17.50 -25.98
CA LEU A 114 15.27 18.34 -25.90
C LEU A 114 16.45 17.71 -26.62
N TRP A 115 16.68 16.40 -26.46
CA TRP A 115 17.77 15.71 -27.15
C TRP A 115 17.61 15.74 -28.68
N ARG A 116 16.39 15.52 -29.19
CA ARG A 116 16.10 15.64 -30.63
C ARG A 116 16.35 17.05 -31.16
N LYS A 117 15.94 18.07 -30.41
CA LYS A 117 16.18 19.47 -30.76
C LYS A 117 17.68 19.79 -30.80
N SER A 118 18.45 19.34 -29.81
CA SER A 118 19.90 19.54 -29.79
C SER A 118 20.61 18.90 -30.98
N LYS A 119 20.20 17.68 -31.40
CA LYS A 119 20.77 17.05 -32.60
C LYS A 119 20.44 17.80 -33.90
N ALA A 120 19.24 18.36 -34.01
CA ALA A 120 18.84 19.14 -35.19
C ALA A 120 19.63 20.45 -35.31
N SER A 121 19.97 21.08 -34.19
CA SER A 121 20.79 22.31 -34.16
C SER A 121 22.27 22.08 -34.49
N THR A 122 22.76 20.83 -34.45
CA THR A 122 24.17 20.49 -34.73
C THR A 122 24.43 20.08 -36.17
N SER A 123 23.40 19.83 -36.99
CA SER A 123 23.58 19.59 -38.43
C SER A 123 23.86 20.92 -39.14
N PRO A 124 25.01 21.09 -39.82
CA PRO A 124 25.29 22.31 -40.58
C PRO A 124 24.26 22.49 -41.71
N PRO A 125 23.88 23.72 -42.07
CA PRO A 125 23.07 23.95 -43.25
C PRO A 125 23.81 23.34 -44.45
N ALA A 126 23.12 22.45 -45.19
CA ALA A 126 23.64 21.95 -46.44
C ALA A 126 23.81 23.16 -47.37
N THR A 127 25.05 23.58 -47.57
CA THR A 127 25.45 24.58 -48.55
C THR A 127 24.97 24.11 -49.92
N THR A 128 23.78 24.55 -50.33
CA THR A 128 23.30 24.41 -51.70
C THR A 128 24.02 25.47 -52.54
N ILE A 129 25.04 25.05 -53.29
CA ILE A 129 25.63 25.79 -54.42
C ILE A 129 25.55 24.84 -55.62
N PRO A 130 24.86 25.24 -56.69
CA PRO A 130 25.59 25.68 -57.88
C PRO A 130 25.28 27.11 -58.31
#